data_AF-A0A9P1MZS4-F1
#
_entry.id   AF-A0A9P1MZS4-F1
#
_cell.length_a   1.000
_cell.length_b   1.000
_cell.length_c   1.000
_cell.angle_alpha   90.00
_cell.angle_beta   90.00
_cell.angle_gamma   90.00
#
_symmetry.space_group_name_H-M   'P 1'
#
loop_
_entity.id
_entity.type
_entity.pdbx_description
1 polymer ?
#
loop_
_entity_poly.entity_id
_entity_poly.type
_entity_poly.pdbx_seq_one_letter_code
_entity_poly.pdbx_strand_id
1 'polypeptide(L)'
;MLRNLFIFSLLFIYVSSEGLDVMSLSGKSKKFFFDMTKQVMGVPSLKPENLAAQAFFRSFLDKYTKLDDKVKNDMMQHVPKATKLFDAAAKKYNIDPAQAFKMLSTFFETFQNGASSDLASKGLKFAGKLLGKGGFSGGAN
;
A
#
# COMPACT_ATOMS: atom_id res chain seq x y z
N MET A 1 7.59 34.07 27.21
CA MET A 1 7.87 33.30 25.97
C MET A 1 7.54 31.84 26.23
N LEU A 2 6.38 31.36 25.75
CA LEU A 2 5.97 29.96 25.86
C LEU A 2 6.64 29.17 24.72
N ARG A 3 7.51 28.21 25.07
CA ARG A 3 8.16 27.31 24.11
C ARG A 3 7.32 26.04 24.02
N ASN A 4 6.50 25.94 22.97
CA ASN A 4 5.70 24.75 22.64
C ASN A 4 6.61 23.54 22.45
N LEU A 5 6.49 22.55 23.33
CA LEU A 5 7.14 21.26 23.23
C LEU A 5 6.21 20.32 22.44
N PHE A 6 6.48 20.13 21.15
CA PHE A 6 5.83 19.09 20.34
C PHE A 6 6.39 17.72 20.71
N ILE A 7 5.64 16.96 21.50
CA ILE A 7 5.93 15.56 21.79
C ILE A 7 5.50 14.71 20.59
N PHE A 8 6.47 14.29 19.77
CA PHE A 8 6.26 13.24 18.75
C PHE A 8 6.14 11.89 19.46
N SER A 9 4.91 11.44 19.69
CA SER A 9 4.64 10.08 20.15
C SER A 9 4.84 9.10 18.99
N LEU A 10 6.00 8.43 18.97
CA LEU A 10 6.29 7.30 18.10
C LEU A 10 5.53 6.06 18.61
N LEU A 11 4.35 5.82 18.04
CA LEU A 11 3.63 4.56 18.19
C LEU A 11 4.45 3.43 17.52
N PHE A 12 5.24 2.71 18.33
CA PHE A 12 5.79 1.42 17.94
C PHE A 12 4.65 0.41 17.83
N ILE A 13 4.20 0.15 16.60
CA ILE A 13 3.17 -0.85 16.31
C ILE A 13 3.85 -2.23 16.40
N TYR A 14 3.40 -3.04 17.35
CA TYR A 14 3.72 -4.46 17.45
C TYR A 14 3.33 -5.17 16.13
N VAL A 15 4.33 -5.73 15.44
CA VAL A 15 4.20 -6.35 14.11
C VAL A 15 3.95 -7.85 14.27
N SER A 16 2.69 -8.27 14.14
CA SER A 16 2.35 -9.68 13.89
C SER A 16 2.53 -10.01 12.41
N SER A 17 3.14 -11.17 12.17
CA SER A 17 3.54 -11.70 10.86
C SER A 17 2.38 -12.41 10.17
N GLU A 18 1.40 -11.67 9.66
CA GLU A 18 0.36 -12.25 8.81
C GLU A 18 0.45 -11.63 7.41
N GLY A 19 0.56 -12.50 6.40
CA GLY A 19 0.63 -12.11 4.99
C GLY A 19 -0.66 -11.43 4.54
N LEU A 20 -0.72 -10.92 3.29
CA LEU A 20 -2.02 -10.55 2.75
C LEU A 20 -2.88 -11.83 2.70
N ASP A 21 -3.96 -11.90 3.47
CA ASP A 21 -4.94 -12.97 3.35
C ASP A 21 -6.13 -12.47 2.54
N VAL A 22 -5.95 -12.41 1.23
CA VAL A 22 -7.01 -11.98 0.30
C VAL A 22 -8.18 -12.98 0.28
N MET A 23 -7.97 -14.21 0.75
CA MET A 23 -9.02 -15.23 0.76
C MET A 23 -9.99 -15.07 1.93
N SER A 24 -9.60 -14.41 3.02
CA SER A 24 -10.51 -14.06 4.11
C SER A 24 -11.29 -12.76 3.90
N LEU A 25 -10.92 -11.94 2.89
CA LEU A 25 -11.64 -10.73 2.55
C LEU A 25 -13.10 -10.98 2.12
N SER A 26 -13.98 -10.03 2.43
CA SER A 26 -15.35 -10.00 1.93
C SER A 26 -15.40 -9.80 0.40
N GLY A 27 -16.55 -10.09 -0.22
CA GLY A 27 -16.69 -10.05 -1.68
C GLY A 27 -16.32 -8.68 -2.30
N LYS A 28 -16.70 -7.57 -1.67
CA LYS A 28 -16.38 -6.22 -2.14
C LYS A 28 -14.87 -5.92 -2.02
N SER A 29 -14.26 -6.26 -0.89
CA SER A 29 -12.82 -6.05 -0.68
C SER A 29 -11.98 -6.92 -1.62
N LYS A 30 -12.36 -8.18 -1.81
CA LYS A 30 -11.76 -9.07 -2.81
C LYS A 30 -11.82 -8.47 -4.21
N LYS A 31 -13.00 -7.98 -4.61
CA LYS A 31 -13.18 -7.34 -5.92
C LYS A 31 -12.25 -6.14 -6.07
N PHE A 32 -12.15 -5.27 -5.06
CA PHE A 32 -11.22 -4.14 -5.08
C PHE A 32 -9.76 -4.60 -5.31
N PHE A 33 -9.30 -5.58 -4.55
CA PHE A 33 -7.94 -6.13 -4.69
C PHE A 33 -7.70 -6.78 -6.06
N PHE A 34 -8.65 -7.55 -6.57
CA PHE A 34 -8.52 -8.16 -7.90
C PHE A 34 -8.53 -7.13 -9.02
N ASP A 35 -9.41 -6.14 -8.96
CA ASP A 35 -9.47 -5.06 -9.96
C ASP A 35 -8.16 -4.25 -9.96
N MET A 36 -7.63 -3.95 -8.78
CA MET A 36 -6.32 -3.31 -8.61
C MET A 36 -5.19 -4.17 -9.19
N THR A 37 -5.17 -5.47 -8.86
CA THR A 37 -4.15 -6.42 -9.35
C THR A 37 -4.18 -6.54 -10.89
N LYS A 38 -5.38 -6.62 -11.49
CA LYS A 38 -5.52 -6.65 -12.94
C LYS A 38 -5.02 -5.35 -13.59
N GLN A 39 -5.40 -4.21 -13.03
CA GLN A 39 -4.97 -2.90 -13.54
C GLN A 39 -3.46 -2.74 -13.45
N VAL A 40 -2.86 -3.08 -12.31
CA VAL A 40 -1.42 -2.88 -12.09
C VAL A 40 -0.59 -3.75 -13.03
N MET A 41 -1.00 -5.00 -13.31
CA MET A 41 -0.29 -5.88 -14.25
C MET A 41 -0.26 -5.34 -15.70
N GLY A 42 -1.22 -4.49 -16.06
CA GLY A 42 -1.24 -3.82 -17.37
C GLY A 42 -0.37 -2.56 -17.44
N VAL A 43 0.26 -2.13 -16.33
CA VAL A 43 1.10 -0.93 -16.29
C VAL A 43 2.55 -1.32 -16.67
N PRO A 44 3.11 -0.75 -17.75
CA PRO A 44 4.41 -1.19 -18.30
C PRO A 44 5.60 -0.85 -17.39
N SER A 45 5.49 0.19 -16.57
CA SER A 45 6.47 0.56 -15.56
C SER A 45 5.73 1.29 -14.46
N LEU A 46 6.00 0.92 -13.20
CA LEU A 46 5.37 1.54 -12.04
C LEU A 46 6.12 2.73 -11.48
N LYS A 47 7.22 3.14 -12.13
CA LYS A 47 8.01 4.28 -11.70
C LYS A 47 7.17 5.57 -11.69
N PRO A 48 7.28 6.45 -10.68
CA PRO A 48 6.42 7.63 -10.53
C PRO A 48 6.51 8.64 -11.70
N GLU A 49 7.61 8.65 -12.45
CA GLU A 49 7.79 9.47 -13.65
C GLU A 49 7.00 8.96 -14.87
N ASN A 50 6.53 7.71 -14.85
CA ASN A 50 5.78 7.12 -15.95
C ASN A 50 4.32 7.61 -15.96
N LEU A 51 3.86 8.15 -17.09
CA LEU A 51 2.49 8.68 -17.21
C LEU A 51 1.39 7.62 -16.95
N ALA A 52 1.60 6.38 -17.39
CA ALA A 52 0.66 5.29 -17.14
C ALA A 52 0.63 4.89 -15.65
N ALA A 53 1.78 4.90 -14.97
CA ALA A 53 1.85 4.69 -13.53
C ALA A 53 1.10 5.78 -12.77
N GLN A 54 1.34 7.05 -13.11
CA GLN A 54 0.63 8.16 -12.46
C GLN A 54 -0.88 8.08 -12.69
N ALA A 55 -1.33 7.77 -13.91
CA ALA A 55 -2.75 7.59 -14.20
C ALA A 55 -3.36 6.45 -13.37
N PHE A 56 -2.66 5.31 -13.28
CA PHE A 56 -3.03 4.20 -12.42
C PHE A 56 -3.11 4.62 -10.94
N PHE A 57 -2.09 5.30 -10.40
CA PHE A 57 -2.06 5.73 -9.00
C PHE A 57 -3.17 6.73 -8.66
N ARG A 58 -3.47 7.69 -9.54
CA ARG A 58 -4.60 8.62 -9.36
C ARG A 58 -5.93 7.86 -9.31
N SER A 59 -6.16 6.98 -10.28
CA SER A 59 -7.35 6.13 -10.35
C SER A 59 -7.47 5.21 -9.13
N PHE A 60 -6.36 4.64 -8.68
CA PHE A 60 -6.30 3.80 -7.49
C PHE A 60 -6.71 4.58 -6.23
N LEU A 61 -6.11 5.74 -6.00
CA LEU A 61 -6.41 6.58 -4.83
C LEU A 61 -7.85 7.10 -4.86
N ASP A 62 -8.36 7.50 -6.03
CA ASP A 62 -9.77 7.90 -6.18
C ASP A 62 -10.72 6.75 -5.82
N LYS A 63 -10.49 5.55 -6.34
CA LYS A 63 -11.30 4.36 -6.01
C LYS A 63 -11.20 4.00 -4.53
N TYR A 64 -9.99 4.03 -3.97
CA TYR A 64 -9.73 3.67 -2.58
C TYR A 64 -10.41 4.63 -1.60
N THR A 65 -10.29 5.94 -1.84
CA THR A 65 -10.88 6.96 -0.96
C THR A 65 -12.41 6.89 -0.91
N LYS A 66 -13.04 6.49 -2.03
CA LYS A 66 -14.49 6.30 -2.17
C LYS A 66 -15.02 4.95 -1.64
N LEU A 67 -14.15 4.04 -1.17
CA LEU A 67 -14.63 2.80 -0.54
C LEU A 67 -15.43 3.12 0.72
N ASP A 68 -16.52 2.38 0.92
CA ASP A 68 -17.31 2.46 2.14
C ASP A 68 -16.52 1.96 3.36
N ASP A 69 -16.85 2.49 4.55
CA ASP A 69 -16.09 2.21 5.77
C ASP A 69 -16.10 0.71 6.14
N LYS A 70 -17.15 -0.04 5.77
CA LYS A 70 -17.20 -1.49 6.01
C LYS A 70 -16.14 -2.21 5.19
N VAL A 71 -15.96 -1.82 3.93
CA VAL A 71 -14.90 -2.36 3.07
C VAL A 71 -13.52 -1.98 3.60
N LYS A 72 -13.29 -0.72 4.00
CA LYS A 72 -12.00 -0.30 4.58
C LYS A 72 -11.69 -1.04 5.88
N ASN A 73 -12.69 -1.27 6.73
CA ASN A 73 -12.53 -2.03 7.97
C ASN A 73 -12.20 -3.50 7.72
N ASP A 74 -12.90 -4.14 6.78
CA ASP A 74 -12.61 -5.52 6.35
C ASP A 74 -11.18 -5.65 5.79
N MET A 75 -10.76 -4.68 4.97
CA MET A 75 -9.36 -4.61 4.50
C MET A 75 -8.37 -4.35 5.65
N MET A 76 -8.73 -3.53 6.64
CA MET A 76 -7.87 -3.29 7.80
C MET A 76 -7.70 -4.55 8.65
N GLN A 77 -8.75 -5.39 8.76
CA GLN A 77 -8.71 -6.63 9.53
C GLN A 77 -7.85 -7.71 8.86
N HIS A 78 -8.00 -7.90 7.55
CA HIS A 78 -7.37 -9.04 6.86
C HIS A 78 -6.08 -8.69 6.12
N VAL A 79 -5.88 -7.42 5.76
CA VAL A 79 -4.71 -6.93 5.03
C VAL A 79 -4.18 -5.59 5.60
N PRO A 80 -3.97 -5.47 6.92
CA PRO A 80 -3.71 -4.21 7.63
C PRO A 80 -2.52 -3.43 7.08
N LYS A 81 -1.45 -4.11 6.65
CA LYS A 81 -0.23 -3.46 6.14
C LYS A 81 -0.49 -2.70 4.84
N ALA A 82 -1.18 -3.33 3.89
CA ALA A 82 -1.54 -2.69 2.63
C ALA A 82 -2.51 -1.53 2.87
N THR A 83 -3.54 -1.76 3.69
CA THR A 83 -4.55 -0.74 4.02
C THR A 83 -3.92 0.51 4.65
N LYS A 84 -3.02 0.36 5.63
CA LYS A 84 -2.30 1.50 6.24
C LYS A 84 -1.43 2.26 5.24
N LEU A 85 -0.78 1.57 4.30
CA LEU A 85 -0.01 2.22 3.24
C LEU A 85 -0.91 3.03 2.31
N PHE A 86 -2.07 2.47 1.95
CA PHE A 86 -3.05 3.16 1.10
C PHE A 86 -3.63 4.39 1.80
N ASP A 87 -3.96 4.31 3.09
CA ASP A 87 -4.37 5.45 3.90
C ASP A 87 -3.31 6.54 3.96
N ALA A 88 -2.04 6.17 4.17
CA ALA A 88 -0.92 7.11 4.18
C ALA A 88 -0.75 7.79 2.81
N ALA A 89 -0.80 7.02 1.72
CA ALA A 89 -0.70 7.55 0.37
C ALA A 89 -1.87 8.49 0.04
N ALA A 90 -3.11 8.15 0.42
CA ALA A 90 -4.28 8.99 0.21
C ALA A 90 -4.19 10.32 0.97
N LYS A 91 -3.77 10.29 2.24
CA LYS A 91 -3.53 11.52 3.02
C LYS A 91 -2.44 12.37 2.39
N LYS A 92 -1.34 11.73 1.96
CA LYS A 92 -0.20 12.42 1.37
C LYS A 92 -0.52 13.00 0.00
N TYR A 93 -1.38 12.37 -0.80
CA TYR A 93 -1.72 12.80 -2.16
C TYR A 93 -2.27 14.23 -2.23
N ASN A 94 -3.03 14.65 -1.22
CA ASN A 94 -3.57 16.01 -1.14
C ASN A 94 -2.52 17.08 -0.75
N ILE A 95 -1.33 16.66 -0.31
CA ILE A 95 -0.26 17.53 0.20
C ILE A 95 0.94 17.51 -0.76
N ASP A 96 1.37 16.31 -1.12
CA ASP A 96 2.51 16.01 -1.98
C ASP A 96 2.21 14.74 -2.82
N PRO A 97 1.67 14.92 -4.03
CA PRO A 97 1.38 13.83 -4.94
C PRO A 97 2.59 12.97 -5.30
N ALA A 98 3.78 13.57 -5.39
CA ALA A 98 5.00 12.85 -5.77
C ALA A 98 5.40 11.84 -4.68
N GLN A 99 5.32 12.24 -3.40
CA GLN A 99 5.57 11.31 -2.29
C GLN A 99 4.50 10.21 -2.22
N ALA A 100 3.23 10.54 -2.46
CA ALA A 100 2.17 9.53 -2.52
C ALA A 100 2.43 8.50 -3.62
N PHE A 101 2.80 8.95 -4.83
CA PHE A 101 3.14 8.05 -5.94
C PHE A 101 4.38 7.22 -5.66
N LYS A 102 5.40 7.77 -4.97
CA LYS A 102 6.57 7.00 -4.56
C LYS A 102 6.19 5.85 -3.62
N MET A 103 5.33 6.10 -2.63
CA MET A 103 4.84 5.05 -1.72
C MET A 103 4.12 3.93 -2.48
N LEU A 104 3.23 4.31 -3.41
CA LEU A 104 2.48 3.35 -4.22
C LEU A 104 3.37 2.59 -5.20
N SER A 105 4.29 3.27 -5.89
CA SER A 105 5.26 2.66 -6.80
C SER A 105 6.01 1.53 -6.12
N THR A 106 6.66 1.81 -4.99
CA THR A 106 7.45 0.80 -4.28
C THR A 106 6.59 -0.38 -3.80
N PHE A 107 5.37 -0.12 -3.32
CA PHE A 107 4.44 -1.19 -2.94
C PHE A 107 4.09 -2.07 -4.14
N PHE A 108 3.67 -1.45 -5.24
CA PHE A 108 3.19 -2.16 -6.42
C PHE A 108 4.30 -2.86 -7.20
N GLU A 109 5.51 -2.31 -7.23
CA GLU A 109 6.69 -2.99 -7.81
C GLU A 109 7.04 -4.23 -7.01
N THR A 110 7.04 -4.13 -5.67
CA THR A 110 7.25 -5.28 -4.80
C THR A 110 6.15 -6.32 -5.00
N PHE A 111 4.90 -5.88 -5.14
CA PHE A 111 3.76 -6.74 -5.38
C PHE A 111 3.85 -7.46 -6.74
N GLN A 112 4.17 -6.75 -7.84
CA GLN A 112 4.37 -7.34 -9.17
C GLN A 112 5.54 -8.32 -9.18
N ASN A 113 6.70 -7.92 -8.66
CA ASN A 113 7.88 -8.79 -8.60
C ASN A 113 7.64 -10.05 -7.76
N GLY A 114 6.82 -9.95 -6.71
CA GLY A 114 6.38 -11.09 -5.91
C GLY A 114 5.36 -11.99 -6.61
N ALA A 115 4.62 -11.48 -7.60
CA ALA A 115 3.60 -12.23 -8.34
C ALA A 115 4.13 -12.93 -9.60
N SER A 116 5.19 -12.41 -10.23
CA SER A 116 5.69 -12.87 -11.54
C SER A 116 6.69 -14.04 -11.50
N SER A 117 7.30 -14.34 -10.35
CA SER A 117 8.03 -15.61 -10.14
C SER A 117 7.04 -16.69 -9.70
N ASP A 118 7.32 -17.97 -9.92
CA ASP A 118 6.53 -19.19 -9.60
C ASP A 118 6.19 -19.33 -8.10
N LEU A 119 5.47 -18.34 -7.62
CA LEU A 119 5.39 -17.86 -6.25
C LEU A 119 4.05 -17.13 -6.08
N ALA A 120 3.07 -17.26 -6.97
CA ALA A 120 1.79 -16.53 -6.89
C ALA A 120 1.04 -16.78 -5.56
N SER A 121 1.21 -17.96 -4.94
CA SER A 121 0.72 -18.29 -3.59
C SER A 121 1.69 -17.92 -2.44
N LYS A 122 2.92 -17.53 -2.76
CA LYS A 122 3.97 -17.08 -1.83
C LYS A 122 4.31 -15.58 -1.96
N GLY A 123 3.85 -14.88 -3.00
CA GLY A 123 4.10 -13.47 -3.27
C GLY A 123 3.41 -12.58 -2.24
N LEU A 124 2.19 -12.97 -1.81
CA LEU A 124 1.51 -12.36 -0.66
C LEU A 124 2.29 -12.57 0.66
N LYS A 125 2.97 -13.72 0.82
CA LYS A 125 3.83 -14.01 1.99
C LYS A 125 5.15 -13.25 1.93
N PHE A 126 5.73 -13.07 0.74
CA PHE A 126 7.02 -12.38 0.55
C PHE A 126 6.90 -10.87 0.58
N ALA A 127 5.85 -10.28 0.00
CA ALA A 127 5.52 -8.87 0.21
C ALA A 127 5.31 -8.60 1.72
N GLY A 128 4.63 -9.51 2.43
CA GLY A 128 4.50 -9.45 3.89
C GLY A 128 5.83 -9.54 4.66
N LYS A 129 6.82 -10.26 4.12
CA LYS A 129 8.17 -10.47 4.70
C LYS A 129 9.15 -9.34 4.35
N LEU A 130 9.07 -8.76 3.16
CA LEU A 130 9.92 -7.65 2.71
C LEU A 130 9.45 -6.32 3.31
N LEU A 131 8.14 -6.06 3.28
CA LEU A 131 7.52 -4.96 4.02
C LEU A 131 7.62 -5.15 5.55
N GLY A 132 7.98 -6.36 6.00
CA GLY A 132 8.21 -6.69 7.41
C GLY A 132 9.68 -6.66 7.85
N LYS A 133 10.66 -6.65 6.93
CA LYS A 133 12.09 -6.77 7.28
C LYS A 133 13.02 -5.75 6.61
N GLY A 134 12.54 -4.91 5.69
CA GLY A 134 13.32 -3.86 5.06
C GLY A 134 12.53 -2.57 5.04
N GLY A 135 12.78 -1.70 6.01
CA GLY A 135 12.08 -0.43 6.14
C GLY A 135 12.21 0.43 4.89
N PHE A 136 11.12 1.09 4.54
CA PHE A 136 11.19 2.46 4.04
C PHE A 136 11.88 3.31 5.12
N SER A 137 13.21 3.28 5.15
CA SER A 137 14.03 4.29 5.81
C SER A 137 14.78 5.00 4.70
N GLY A 138 14.41 6.26 4.47
CA GLY A 138 15.28 7.18 3.78
C GLY A 138 16.42 7.56 4.71
N GLY A 139 17.64 7.51 4.20
CA GLY A 139 18.72 8.43 4.58
C GLY A 139 19.41 8.21 5.94
N ALA A 140 20.73 8.06 5.81
CA ALA A 140 21.78 8.53 6.69
C ALA A 140 22.11 7.74 7.97
N ASN A 141 23.36 7.24 7.92
CA ASN A 141 24.31 6.87 8.99
C ASN A 141 24.03 5.61 9.80
#